data_AF-A0A8X8BKL1-F1
#
_entry.id   AF-A0A8X8BKL1-F1
#
_cell.length_a   1.000
_cell.length_b   1.000
_cell.length_c   1.000
_cell.angle_alpha   90.00
_cell.angle_beta   90.00
_cell.angle_gamma   90.00
#
_symmetry.space_group_name_H-M   'P 1'
#
loop_
_entity.id
_entity.type
_entity.pdbx_description
1 polymer ?
#
loop_
_entity_poly.entity_id
_entity_poly.type
_entity_poly.pdbx_seq_one_letter_code
_entity_poly.pdbx_strand_id
1 'polypeptide(L)'
;MFSSKATSISPSISMEQTDTDALDISTKVQLYGVLWKKPFGRPSAKWSRRFFIIKDSFLLYYAENEKKSFETNKYFNIHPKGVIPLGGCIVEPREEPGMPYAMTVSHDDFHYHETLFCAHFLDKLMEETEELCSQREQKERLEKLNQVLEEEKQQFEEVVQELRIEQEQIKRELNLTAQSLCAVEAEKEQLHCLTESLQKTLEDLSLEKQRTLDLLKQTDEQQDRQHLTDPSHVVGNGNLHGNLRQIEEKMNRLLKEKLQAEERLPLLFRKIVCVIQLGATDLRIMSLCGLLYIVFVVLRYLTCAGWSDVM
;
A
#
# COMPACT_ATOMS: atom_id res chain seq x y z
N MET A 1 19.50 6.65 28.00
CA MET A 1 20.72 7.47 28.09
C MET A 1 21.37 7.45 26.73
N PHE A 2 21.22 8.55 25.98
CA PHE A 2 22.00 8.81 24.79
C PHE A 2 23.39 9.27 25.25
N SER A 3 24.45 8.74 24.63
CA SER A 3 25.73 9.45 24.61
C SER A 3 26.35 9.33 23.23
N SER A 4 26.88 10.47 22.81
CA SER A 4 27.23 10.88 21.46
C SER A 4 28.75 11.00 21.35
N LYS A 5 29.30 10.71 20.15
CA LYS A 5 30.48 11.35 19.49
C LYS A 5 31.84 11.32 20.26
N ALA A 6 33.03 11.40 19.65
CA ALA A 6 33.53 11.59 18.29
C ALA A 6 35.00 11.11 18.21
N THR A 7 35.40 10.71 16.99
CA THR A 7 36.67 10.97 16.24
C THR A 7 37.94 11.44 16.99
N SER A 8 39.09 10.76 16.75
CA SER A 8 40.23 11.27 15.93
C SER A 8 41.62 10.73 16.31
N ILE A 9 42.37 10.30 15.27
CA ILE A 9 43.82 10.44 15.01
C ILE A 9 44.83 9.52 15.77
N SER A 10 45.54 8.69 14.98
CA SER A 10 46.82 7.96 15.23
C SER A 10 47.99 8.93 15.57
N PRO A 11 49.27 8.55 15.88
CA PRO A 11 49.99 7.30 15.60
C PRO A 11 51.00 6.84 16.68
N SER A 12 51.51 5.60 16.62
CA SER A 12 52.94 5.35 16.91
C SER A 12 53.40 4.03 16.28
N ILE A 13 54.33 4.18 15.35
CA ILE A 13 55.29 3.17 14.89
C ILE A 13 56.00 2.56 16.11
N SER A 14 56.05 1.23 16.18
CA SER A 14 57.07 0.50 16.91
C SER A 14 57.62 -0.58 15.99
N MET A 15 58.88 -0.35 15.66
CA MET A 15 59.77 -1.12 14.81
C MET A 15 60.33 -2.26 15.66
N GLU A 16 60.20 -3.50 15.21
CA GLU A 16 61.21 -4.57 15.26
C GLU A 16 60.54 -5.94 15.02
N GLN A 17 60.75 -6.47 13.82
CA GLN A 17 61.25 -7.84 13.64
C GLN A 17 61.92 -7.93 12.27
N THR A 18 63.23 -7.88 12.33
CA THR A 18 64.19 -8.06 11.25
C THR A 18 64.15 -9.50 10.73
N ASP A 19 64.51 -9.62 9.45
CA ASP A 19 64.97 -10.83 8.75
C ASP A 19 63.93 -11.78 8.16
N THR A 20 63.01 -11.25 7.36
CA THR A 20 62.44 -12.02 6.23
C THR A 20 62.38 -11.21 4.91
N ASP A 21 63.15 -10.11 4.81
CA ASP A 21 63.18 -9.24 3.61
C ASP A 21 64.32 -9.55 2.63
N ALA A 22 65.05 -10.66 2.80
CA ALA A 22 66.17 -11.03 1.93
C ALA A 22 65.82 -11.99 0.77
N LEU A 23 64.55 -12.39 0.63
CA LEU A 23 64.08 -13.27 -0.46
C LEU A 23 62.78 -12.80 -1.10
N ASP A 24 62.39 -11.53 -0.91
CA ASP A 24 61.30 -10.93 -1.65
C ASP A 24 61.77 -10.46 -3.03
N ILE A 25 62.30 -11.41 -3.82
CA ILE A 25 62.27 -11.34 -5.29
C ILE A 25 60.81 -11.59 -5.70
N SER A 26 59.88 -10.81 -5.14
CA SER A 26 58.50 -10.74 -5.60
C SER A 26 58.59 -10.40 -7.08
N THR A 27 58.25 -11.37 -7.91
CA THR A 27 58.33 -11.29 -9.37
C THR A 27 57.49 -10.11 -9.84
N LYS A 28 58.13 -8.94 -9.96
CA LYS A 28 57.55 -7.71 -10.51
C LYS A 28 57.39 -7.84 -12.02
N VAL A 29 56.60 -8.83 -12.43
CA VAL A 29 56.16 -9.07 -13.80
C VAL A 29 55.08 -8.05 -14.10
N GLN A 30 55.23 -7.34 -15.22
CA GLN A 30 54.28 -6.30 -15.63
C GLN A 30 53.02 -6.92 -16.22
N LEU A 31 53.18 -7.97 -17.02
CA LEU A 31 52.08 -8.67 -17.68
C LEU A 31 52.49 -10.10 -17.99
N TYR A 32 51.55 -11.04 -17.94
CA TYR A 32 51.77 -12.42 -18.36
C TYR A 32 50.50 -12.99 -19.00
N GLY A 33 50.67 -13.96 -19.90
CA GLY A 33 49.54 -14.56 -20.60
C GLY A 33 49.96 -15.66 -21.55
N VAL A 34 49.00 -16.43 -22.07
CA VAL A 34 49.28 -17.44 -23.11
C VAL A 34 48.88 -16.84 -24.44
N LEU A 35 49.85 -16.75 -25.35
CA LEU A 35 49.64 -16.29 -26.72
C LEU A 35 50.03 -17.39 -27.70
N TRP A 36 49.45 -17.31 -28.91
CA TRP A 36 49.89 -18.12 -30.02
C TRP A 36 51.09 -17.45 -30.68
N LYS A 37 52.16 -18.21 -30.95
CA LYS A 37 53.30 -17.74 -31.75
C LYS A 37 53.67 -18.71 -32.87
N LYS A 38 54.18 -18.18 -33.98
CA LYS A 38 54.87 -18.98 -35.01
C LYS A 38 56.35 -19.21 -34.62
N PRO A 39 56.97 -20.33 -35.01
CA PRO A 39 58.36 -20.62 -34.70
C PRO A 39 59.31 -19.70 -35.45
N PHE A 40 60.43 -19.41 -34.77
CA PHE A 40 61.52 -18.58 -35.21
C PHE A 40 62.37 -19.24 -36.30
N GLY A 41 62.62 -18.54 -37.41
CA GLY A 41 63.61 -18.93 -38.44
C GLY A 41 63.25 -20.14 -39.32
N ARG A 42 62.04 -20.72 -39.19
CA ARG A 42 61.53 -21.73 -40.14
C ARG A 42 60.15 -21.32 -40.63
N PRO A 43 59.84 -21.44 -41.94
CA PRO A 43 58.53 -21.13 -42.51
C PRO A 43 57.45 -22.15 -42.13
N SER A 44 57.58 -22.80 -40.97
CA SER A 44 56.56 -23.71 -40.47
C SER A 44 55.34 -22.88 -40.08
N ALA A 45 54.24 -23.09 -40.79
CA ALA A 45 52.97 -22.38 -40.61
C ALA A 45 52.21 -22.75 -39.32
N LYS A 46 52.75 -23.64 -38.48
CA LYS A 46 52.02 -24.17 -37.33
C LYS A 46 52.16 -23.26 -36.12
N TRP A 47 51.06 -22.60 -35.78
CA TRP A 47 50.89 -21.86 -34.54
C TRP A 47 51.14 -22.74 -33.30
N SER A 48 51.82 -22.20 -32.30
CA SER A 48 52.06 -22.89 -31.03
C SER A 48 51.79 -21.96 -29.85
N ARG A 49 51.03 -22.46 -28.88
CA ARG A 49 50.77 -21.76 -27.61
C ARG A 49 52.04 -21.69 -26.78
N ARG A 50 52.34 -20.51 -26.28
CA ARG A 50 53.47 -20.26 -25.37
C ARG A 50 53.02 -19.34 -24.26
N PHE A 51 53.59 -19.54 -23.09
CA PHE A 51 53.37 -18.67 -21.94
C PHE A 51 54.36 -17.51 -22.01
N PHE A 52 53.87 -16.29 -22.01
CA PHE A 52 54.65 -15.07 -22.13
C PHE A 52 54.64 -14.29 -20.84
N ILE A 53 55.77 -13.66 -20.54
CA ILE A 53 56.00 -12.81 -19.37
C ILE A 53 56.70 -11.55 -19.84
N ILE A 54 56.19 -10.38 -19.47
CA ILE A 54 56.84 -9.09 -19.67
C ILE A 54 57.50 -8.68 -18.35
N LYS A 55 58.82 -8.49 -18.39
CA LYS A 55 59.60 -8.04 -17.24
C LYS A 55 60.81 -7.23 -17.70
N ASP A 56 61.07 -6.10 -17.04
CA ASP A 56 62.28 -5.28 -17.25
C ASP A 56 62.52 -4.90 -18.73
N SER A 57 61.46 -4.61 -19.49
CA SER A 57 61.49 -4.31 -20.94
C SER A 57 61.90 -5.48 -21.83
N PHE A 58 61.81 -6.72 -21.33
CA PHE A 58 61.95 -7.95 -22.09
C PHE A 58 60.65 -8.74 -22.10
N LEU A 59 60.33 -9.31 -23.25
CA LEU A 59 59.28 -10.31 -23.43
C LEU A 59 59.93 -11.70 -23.43
N LEU A 60 59.70 -12.44 -22.36
CA LEU A 60 60.20 -13.80 -22.17
C LEU A 60 59.09 -14.79 -22.50
N TYR A 61 59.45 -15.92 -23.12
CA TYR A 61 58.47 -16.97 -23.37
C TYR A 61 58.92 -18.37 -22.95
N TYR A 62 57.94 -19.14 -22.52
CA TYR A 62 58.03 -20.40 -21.82
C TYR A 62 57.12 -21.45 -22.48
N ALA A 63 57.24 -22.70 -22.06
CA ALA A 63 56.25 -23.71 -22.41
C ALA A 63 54.88 -23.37 -21.77
N GLU A 64 53.77 -23.76 -22.41
CA GLU A 64 52.42 -23.44 -21.90
C GLU A 64 52.17 -24.01 -20.49
N ASN A 65 52.73 -25.19 -20.18
CA ASN A 65 52.60 -25.83 -18.88
C ASN A 65 53.32 -25.06 -17.74
N GLU A 66 54.26 -24.17 -18.05
CA GLU A 66 54.94 -23.34 -17.04
C GLU A 66 53.98 -22.29 -16.45
N LYS A 67 52.87 -21.96 -17.13
CA LYS A 67 51.84 -21.04 -16.59
C LYS A 67 51.32 -21.49 -15.22
N LYS A 68 50.95 -22.77 -15.08
CA LYS A 68 50.39 -23.31 -13.82
C LYS A 68 51.38 -23.18 -12.66
N SER A 69 52.65 -23.46 -12.95
CA SER A 69 53.73 -23.37 -11.95
C SER A 69 53.97 -21.92 -11.53
N PHE A 70 53.92 -20.98 -12.49
CA PHE A 70 54.02 -19.54 -12.21
C PHE A 70 52.83 -19.01 -11.39
N GLU A 71 51.60 -19.40 -11.72
CA GLU A 71 50.41 -18.95 -10.97
C GLU A 71 50.41 -19.46 -9.53
N THR A 72 50.84 -20.72 -9.32
CA THR A 72 50.84 -21.39 -8.02
C THR A 72 51.97 -20.89 -7.13
N ASN A 73 53.19 -20.84 -7.66
CA ASN A 73 54.37 -20.63 -6.82
C ASN A 73 54.96 -19.22 -6.93
N LYS A 74 54.42 -18.39 -7.84
CA LYS A 74 54.90 -17.01 -8.10
C LYS A 74 56.38 -16.90 -8.46
N TYR A 75 57.02 -18.00 -8.84
CA TYR A 75 58.35 -17.99 -9.45
C TYR A 75 58.25 -18.47 -10.90
N PHE A 76 59.09 -17.92 -11.79
CA PHE A 76 59.23 -18.42 -13.16
C PHE A 76 60.61 -19.05 -13.34
N ASN A 77 60.72 -19.95 -14.31
CA ASN A 77 61.97 -20.61 -14.67
C ASN A 77 63.01 -19.58 -15.13
N ILE A 78 64.21 -19.60 -14.58
CA ILE A 78 65.29 -18.67 -14.96
C ILE A 78 65.79 -18.88 -16.40
N HIS A 79 65.39 -19.97 -17.06
CA HIS A 79 65.76 -20.30 -18.42
C HIS A 79 64.55 -20.23 -19.37
N PRO A 80 64.22 -19.05 -19.91
CA PRO A 80 63.18 -18.92 -20.93
C PRO A 80 63.56 -19.65 -22.21
N LYS A 81 62.56 -20.09 -22.98
CA LYS A 81 62.77 -20.66 -24.32
C LYS A 81 63.23 -19.61 -25.33
N GLY A 82 62.95 -18.34 -25.05
CA GLY A 82 63.56 -17.23 -25.75
C GLY A 82 63.18 -15.90 -25.11
N VAL A 83 63.96 -14.88 -25.47
CA VAL A 83 63.90 -13.53 -24.92
C VAL A 83 63.84 -12.56 -26.08
N ILE A 84 62.92 -11.61 -26.01
CA ILE A 84 62.73 -10.57 -27.00
C ILE A 84 62.87 -9.22 -26.28
N PRO A 85 63.96 -8.45 -26.48
CA PRO A 85 64.01 -7.07 -26.03
C PRO A 85 62.87 -6.27 -26.66
N LEU A 86 62.13 -5.51 -25.85
CA LEU A 86 61.04 -4.64 -26.32
C LEU A 86 61.53 -3.23 -26.66
N GLY A 87 62.73 -2.85 -26.19
CA GLY A 87 63.35 -1.59 -26.58
C GLY A 87 63.69 -1.60 -28.07
N GLY A 88 63.28 -0.56 -28.81
CA GLY A 88 63.54 -0.44 -30.25
C GLY A 88 62.68 -1.34 -31.16
N CYS A 89 61.75 -2.12 -30.59
CA CYS A 89 60.85 -2.95 -31.38
C CYS A 89 59.72 -2.14 -32.02
N ILE A 90 59.37 -2.51 -33.25
CA ILE A 90 58.18 -2.02 -33.97
C ILE A 90 57.11 -3.11 -33.86
N VAL A 91 55.91 -2.72 -33.44
CA VAL A 91 54.75 -3.61 -33.34
C VAL A 91 53.72 -3.19 -34.39
N GLU A 92 53.43 -4.06 -35.35
CA GLU A 92 52.47 -3.80 -36.41
C GLU A 92 51.29 -4.77 -36.31
N PRO A 93 50.04 -4.29 -36.38
CA PRO A 93 48.89 -5.18 -36.47
C PRO A 93 48.91 -5.91 -37.81
N ARG A 94 48.51 -7.19 -37.82
CA ARG A 94 48.44 -8.02 -39.00
C ARG A 94 47.20 -8.91 -38.95
N GLU A 95 46.55 -9.09 -40.09
CA GLU A 95 45.42 -10.02 -40.21
C GLU A 95 45.90 -11.26 -40.97
N GLU A 96 45.69 -12.43 -40.39
CA GLU A 96 46.01 -13.71 -41.05
C GLU A 96 44.77 -14.60 -41.11
N PRO A 97 44.64 -15.46 -42.15
CA PRO A 97 43.52 -16.37 -42.28
C PRO A 97 43.34 -17.24 -41.03
N GLY A 98 42.20 -17.10 -40.36
CA GLY A 98 41.88 -17.82 -39.11
C GLY A 98 42.45 -17.20 -37.82
N MET A 99 43.11 -16.04 -37.92
CA MET A 99 43.69 -15.29 -36.78
C MET A 99 43.54 -13.78 -37.02
N PRO A 100 42.36 -13.20 -36.74
CA PRO A 100 42.05 -11.80 -37.06
C PRO A 100 42.81 -10.78 -36.19
N TYR A 101 43.28 -11.19 -35.03
CA TYR A 101 44.02 -10.33 -34.08
C TYR A 101 45.48 -10.75 -33.98
N ALA A 102 46.18 -10.73 -35.12
CA ALA A 102 47.62 -10.95 -35.15
C ALA A 102 48.38 -9.62 -35.01
N MET A 103 49.58 -9.71 -34.45
CA MET A 103 50.52 -8.60 -34.43
C MET A 103 51.91 -9.13 -34.69
N THR A 104 52.66 -8.41 -35.50
CA THR A 104 54.05 -8.65 -35.81
C THR A 104 54.92 -7.78 -34.91
N VAL A 105 55.95 -8.38 -34.31
CA VAL A 105 57.03 -7.63 -33.64
C VAL A 105 58.32 -7.81 -34.43
N SER A 106 58.92 -6.70 -34.85
CA SER A 106 60.19 -6.60 -35.58
C SER A 106 61.16 -5.66 -34.87
N HIS A 107 62.45 -5.77 -35.16
CA HIS A 107 63.51 -4.88 -34.66
C HIS A 107 64.63 -4.83 -35.70
N ASP A 108 65.25 -3.67 -35.89
CA ASP A 108 66.27 -3.46 -36.92
C ASP A 108 67.51 -4.35 -36.71
N ASP A 109 67.92 -4.57 -35.46
CA ASP A 109 69.00 -5.49 -35.12
C ASP A 109 68.65 -6.99 -35.27
N PHE A 110 67.37 -7.36 -35.43
CA PHE A 110 66.98 -8.74 -35.72
C PHE A 110 67.06 -9.00 -37.21
N HIS A 111 68.23 -9.40 -37.70
CA HIS A 111 68.42 -9.64 -39.14
C HIS A 111 67.49 -10.71 -39.76
N TYR A 112 66.68 -11.48 -39.00
CA TYR A 112 65.81 -12.54 -39.52
C TYR A 112 64.55 -12.90 -38.68
N HIS A 113 63.96 -12.00 -37.88
CA HIS A 113 62.84 -12.38 -36.97
C HIS A 113 61.63 -11.45 -37.01
N GLU A 114 60.65 -11.80 -37.83
CA GLU A 114 59.26 -11.35 -37.66
C GLU A 114 58.57 -12.31 -36.67
N THR A 115 58.16 -11.83 -35.48
CA THR A 115 57.38 -12.68 -34.55
C THR A 115 55.92 -12.32 -34.63
N LEU A 116 55.11 -13.25 -35.12
CA LEU A 116 53.66 -13.10 -35.16
C LEU A 116 53.04 -13.65 -33.87
N PHE A 117 52.32 -12.80 -33.15
CA PHE A 117 51.55 -13.16 -31.96
C PHE A 117 50.05 -13.01 -32.23
N CYS A 118 49.24 -13.93 -31.73
CA CYS A 118 47.79 -13.79 -31.73
C CYS A 118 47.20 -13.95 -30.34
N ALA A 119 46.27 -13.04 -30.01
CA ALA A 119 45.39 -13.17 -28.85
C ALA A 119 44.08 -13.84 -29.28
N HIS A 120 43.79 -15.01 -28.69
CA HIS A 120 42.46 -15.67 -28.79
C HIS A 120 41.51 -15.16 -27.68
N PHE A 121 41.85 -14.06 -26.99
CA PHE A 121 41.14 -13.64 -25.78
C PHE A 121 39.90 -12.79 -26.07
N LEU A 122 39.64 -12.40 -27.32
CA LEU A 122 38.49 -11.58 -27.69
C LEU A 122 37.16 -12.34 -27.60
N ASP A 123 37.07 -13.57 -28.10
CA ASP A 123 35.80 -14.31 -28.13
C ASP A 123 35.24 -14.54 -26.70
N LYS A 124 36.11 -14.95 -25.77
CA LYS A 124 35.72 -15.17 -24.37
C LYS A 124 35.33 -13.88 -23.65
N LEU A 125 36.01 -12.77 -23.95
CA LEU A 125 35.67 -11.46 -23.38
C LEU A 125 34.37 -10.89 -23.97
N MET A 126 34.11 -11.13 -25.25
CA MET A 126 32.86 -10.74 -25.89
C MET A 126 31.69 -11.51 -25.29
N GLU A 127 31.82 -12.83 -25.13
CA GLU A 127 30.80 -13.67 -24.49
C GLU A 127 30.52 -13.22 -23.04
N GLU A 128 31.55 -13.00 -22.23
CA GLU A 128 31.40 -12.47 -20.86
C GLU A 128 30.75 -11.07 -20.84
N THR A 129 31.04 -10.23 -21.83
CA THR A 129 30.47 -8.87 -21.92
C THR A 129 28.99 -8.91 -22.33
N GLU A 130 28.62 -9.77 -23.27
CA GLU A 130 27.23 -9.96 -23.70
C GLU A 130 26.37 -10.51 -22.56
N GLU A 131 26.89 -11.48 -21.80
CA GLU A 131 26.21 -12.03 -20.63
C GLU A 131 25.98 -10.96 -19.55
N LEU A 132 26.99 -10.15 -19.24
CA LEU A 132 26.87 -9.04 -18.28
C LEU A 132 25.86 -7.97 -18.74
N CYS A 133 25.82 -7.65 -20.04
CA CYS A 133 24.83 -6.75 -20.61
C CYS A 133 23.40 -7.30 -20.44
N SER A 134 23.19 -8.59 -20.73
CA SER A 134 21.89 -9.25 -20.54
C SER A 134 21.47 -9.25 -19.07
N GLN A 135 22.38 -9.57 -18.14
CA GLN A 135 22.12 -9.55 -16.71
C GLN A 135 21.76 -8.13 -16.21
N ARG A 136 22.46 -7.09 -16.69
CA ARG A 136 22.13 -5.70 -16.36
C ARG A 136 20.73 -5.33 -16.82
N GLU A 137 20.35 -5.71 -18.03
CA GLU A 137 19.02 -5.41 -18.57
C GLU A 137 17.92 -6.14 -17.79
N GLN A 138 18.13 -7.41 -17.44
CA GLN A 138 17.22 -8.16 -16.58
C GLN A 138 17.09 -7.53 -15.19
N LYS A 139 18.21 -7.08 -14.59
CA LYS A 139 18.21 -6.38 -13.31
C LYS A 139 17.40 -5.09 -13.37
N GLU A 140 17.59 -4.29 -14.42
CA GLU A 140 16.85 -3.04 -14.61
C GLU A 140 15.34 -3.30 -14.80
N ARG A 141 14.96 -4.33 -15.56
CA ARG A 141 13.56 -4.76 -15.68
C ARG A 141 12.97 -5.16 -14.34
N LEU A 142 13.73 -5.90 -13.52
CA LEU A 142 13.30 -6.35 -12.19
C LEU A 142 13.15 -5.17 -11.23
N GLU A 143 14.07 -4.20 -11.27
CA GLU A 143 13.98 -2.97 -10.47
C GLU A 143 12.73 -2.15 -10.82
N LYS A 144 12.41 -2.01 -12.12
CA LYS A 144 11.16 -1.36 -12.56
C LYS A 144 9.91 -2.09 -12.09
N LEU A 145 9.89 -3.42 -12.20
CA LEU A 145 8.75 -4.22 -11.74
C LEU A 145 8.57 -4.12 -10.22
N ASN A 146 9.67 -4.16 -9.47
CA ASN A 146 9.64 -4.04 -8.01
C ASN A 146 9.11 -2.66 -7.57
N GLN A 147 9.46 -1.60 -8.29
CA GLN A 147 8.93 -0.27 -8.02
C GLN A 147 7.40 -0.21 -8.22
N VAL A 148 6.89 -0.73 -9.34
CA VAL A 148 5.44 -0.77 -9.61
C VAL A 148 4.72 -1.61 -8.54
N LEU A 149 5.30 -2.74 -8.13
CA LEU A 149 4.71 -3.58 -7.11
C LEU A 149 4.64 -2.89 -5.74
N GLU A 150 5.67 -2.14 -5.35
CA GLU A 150 5.64 -1.38 -4.10
C GLU A 150 4.63 -0.24 -4.14
N GLU A 151 4.49 0.44 -5.29
CA GLU A 151 3.47 1.47 -5.51
C GLU A 151 2.04 0.88 -5.43
N GLU A 152 1.79 -0.27 -6.07
CA GLU A 152 0.50 -0.95 -5.98
C GLU A 152 0.20 -1.44 -4.56
N LYS A 153 1.21 -1.99 -3.87
CA LYS A 153 1.08 -2.42 -2.48
C LYS A 153 0.71 -1.25 -1.57
N GLN A 154 1.35 -0.09 -1.73
CA GLN A 154 1.03 1.12 -0.97
C GLN A 154 -0.41 1.56 -1.21
N GLN A 155 -0.89 1.55 -2.45
CA GLN A 155 -2.29 1.85 -2.77
C GLN A 155 -3.26 0.87 -2.11
N PHE A 156 -2.95 -0.43 -2.10
CA PHE A 156 -3.77 -1.42 -1.42
C PHE A 156 -3.79 -1.21 0.09
N GLU A 157 -2.67 -0.88 0.71
CA GLU A 157 -2.59 -0.60 2.15
C GLU A 157 -3.45 0.61 2.53
N GLU A 158 -3.46 1.67 1.72
CA GLU A 158 -4.31 2.86 1.92
C GLU A 158 -5.80 2.51 1.87
N VAL A 159 -6.24 1.81 0.82
CA VAL A 159 -7.65 1.39 0.68
C VAL A 159 -8.07 0.49 1.85
N VAL A 160 -7.21 -0.42 2.29
CA VAL A 160 -7.48 -1.28 3.45
C VAL A 160 -7.63 -0.46 4.74
N GLN A 161 -6.83 0.58 4.94
CA GLN A 161 -6.95 1.47 6.09
C GLN A 161 -8.25 2.28 6.05
N GLU A 162 -8.62 2.84 4.90
CA GLU A 162 -9.88 3.58 4.73
C GLU A 162 -11.09 2.68 5.03
N LEU A 163 -11.14 1.49 4.44
CA LEU A 163 -12.23 0.54 4.67
C LEU A 163 -12.34 0.10 6.15
N ARG A 164 -11.22 0.01 6.88
CA ARG A 164 -11.25 -0.26 8.32
C ARG A 164 -11.88 0.88 9.11
N ILE A 165 -11.54 2.12 8.78
CA ILE A 165 -12.12 3.30 9.43
C ILE A 165 -13.63 3.36 9.16
N GLU A 166 -14.05 3.13 7.92
CA GLU A 166 -15.47 3.08 7.55
C GLU A 166 -16.22 1.97 8.29
N GLN A 167 -15.64 0.76 8.36
CA GLN A 167 -16.22 -0.36 9.11
C GLN A 167 -16.43 0.00 10.59
N GLU A 168 -15.45 0.64 11.23
CA GLU A 168 -15.56 1.07 12.62
C GLU A 168 -16.61 2.17 12.80
N GLN A 169 -16.75 3.08 11.83
CA GLN A 169 -17.81 4.09 11.84
C GLN A 169 -19.19 3.45 11.73
N ILE A 170 -19.42 2.58 10.73
CA ILE A 170 -20.69 1.86 10.54
C ILE A 170 -21.06 1.07 11.80
N LYS A 171 -20.07 0.42 12.44
CA LYS A 171 -20.28 -0.31 13.69
C LYS A 171 -20.74 0.62 14.83
N ARG A 172 -20.19 1.84 14.92
CA ARG A 172 -20.63 2.84 15.91
C ARG A 172 -22.05 3.31 15.63
N GLU A 173 -22.37 3.65 14.39
CA GLU A 173 -23.71 4.09 13.98
C GLU A 173 -24.77 3.00 14.20
N LEU A 174 -24.43 1.75 13.89
CA LEU A 174 -25.30 0.60 14.15
C LEU A 174 -25.61 0.45 15.64
N ASN A 175 -24.59 0.58 16.51
CA ASN A 175 -24.80 0.52 17.95
C ASN A 175 -25.70 1.66 18.46
N LEU A 176 -25.52 2.88 17.96
CA LEU A 176 -26.37 4.02 18.32
C LEU A 176 -27.82 3.82 17.85
N THR A 177 -27.99 3.24 16.66
CA THR A 177 -29.31 2.91 16.10
C THR A 177 -30.00 1.84 16.95
N ALA A 178 -29.27 0.79 17.34
CA ALA A 178 -29.80 -0.26 18.20
C ALA A 178 -30.22 0.29 19.57
N GLN A 179 -29.42 1.16 20.18
CA GLN A 179 -29.77 1.82 21.45
C GLN A 179 -31.03 2.68 21.32
N SER A 180 -31.15 3.43 20.23
CA SER A 180 -32.33 4.26 19.96
C SER A 180 -33.58 3.40 19.78
N LEU A 181 -33.47 2.26 19.09
CA LEU A 181 -34.57 1.32 18.92
C LEU A 181 -35.05 0.75 20.26
N CYS A 182 -34.12 0.33 21.14
CA CYS A 182 -34.48 -0.15 22.48
C CYS A 182 -35.19 0.93 23.32
N ALA A 183 -34.78 2.19 23.20
CA ALA A 183 -35.45 3.29 23.88
C ALA A 183 -36.90 3.48 23.38
N VAL A 184 -37.11 3.42 22.06
CA VAL A 184 -38.44 3.51 21.44
C VAL A 184 -39.32 2.33 21.84
N GLU A 185 -38.77 1.12 21.91
CA GLU A 185 -39.49 -0.06 22.41
C GLU A 185 -39.95 0.11 23.86
N ALA A 186 -39.08 0.64 24.73
CA ALA A 186 -39.43 0.94 26.11
C ALA A 186 -40.53 2.02 26.23
N GLU A 187 -40.44 3.10 25.44
CA GLU A 187 -41.49 4.13 25.39
C GLU A 187 -42.83 3.55 24.90
N LYS A 188 -42.79 2.68 23.88
CA LYS A 188 -43.99 1.98 23.37
C LYS A 188 -44.64 1.13 24.46
N GLU A 189 -43.86 0.38 25.23
CA GLU A 189 -44.37 -0.40 26.36
C GLU A 189 -45.01 0.49 27.43
N GLN A 190 -44.37 1.61 27.78
CA GLN A 190 -44.94 2.58 28.72
C GLN A 190 -46.26 3.17 28.24
N LEU A 191 -46.33 3.57 26.96
CA LEU A 191 -47.53 4.07 26.30
C LEU A 191 -48.65 3.02 26.30
N HIS A 192 -48.31 1.76 26.06
CA HIS A 192 -49.27 0.65 26.10
C HIS A 192 -49.87 0.49 27.50
N CYS A 193 -49.03 0.41 28.54
CA CYS A 193 -49.47 0.32 29.93
C CYS A 193 -50.37 1.50 30.34
N LEU A 194 -50.01 2.72 29.94
CA LEU A 194 -50.83 3.91 30.20
C LEU A 194 -52.18 3.84 29.48
N THR A 195 -52.19 3.38 28.22
CA THR A 195 -53.41 3.23 27.42
C THR A 195 -54.35 2.21 28.06
N GLU A 196 -53.84 1.05 28.48
CA GLU A 196 -54.63 0.04 29.20
C GLU A 196 -55.21 0.59 30.51
N SER A 197 -54.42 1.33 31.29
CA SER A 197 -54.88 1.95 32.53
C SER A 197 -55.99 2.98 32.28
N LEU A 198 -55.85 3.81 31.25
CA LEU A 198 -56.87 4.80 30.87
C LEU A 198 -58.13 4.11 30.38
N GLN A 199 -58.01 3.05 29.57
CA GLN A 199 -59.14 2.27 29.09
C GLN A 199 -59.93 1.66 30.25
N LYS A 200 -59.24 1.04 31.22
CA LYS A 200 -59.88 0.52 32.44
C LYS A 200 -60.60 1.61 33.23
N THR A 201 -59.96 2.76 33.41
CA THR A 201 -60.57 3.89 34.13
C THR A 201 -61.83 4.40 33.42
N LEU A 202 -61.82 4.43 32.07
CA LEU A 202 -62.98 4.81 31.27
C LEU A 202 -64.13 3.80 31.41
N GLU A 203 -63.82 2.50 31.38
CA GLU A 203 -64.79 1.42 31.59
C GLU A 203 -65.44 1.53 32.99
N ASP A 204 -64.64 1.73 34.03
CA ASP A 204 -65.11 1.91 35.41
C ASP A 204 -66.02 3.15 35.54
N LEU A 205 -65.61 4.30 34.96
CA LEU A 205 -66.41 5.52 34.95
C LEU A 205 -67.72 5.35 34.17
N SER A 206 -67.69 4.60 33.06
CA SER A 206 -68.89 4.30 32.27
C SER A 206 -69.87 3.42 33.06
N LEU A 207 -69.37 2.40 33.78
CA LEU A 207 -70.19 1.58 34.66
C LEU A 207 -70.80 2.41 35.80
N GLU A 208 -70.03 3.28 36.43
CA GLU A 208 -70.52 4.14 37.52
C GLU A 208 -71.55 5.16 37.03
N LYS A 209 -71.33 5.73 35.85
CA LYS A 209 -72.32 6.58 35.17
C LYS A 209 -73.63 5.81 34.93
N GLN A 210 -73.55 4.57 34.44
CA GLN A 210 -74.73 3.75 34.19
C GLN A 210 -75.50 3.45 35.49
N ARG A 211 -74.79 3.06 36.56
CA ARG A 211 -75.40 2.86 37.89
C ARG A 211 -76.12 4.11 38.39
N THR A 212 -75.50 5.27 38.24
CA THR A 212 -76.07 6.56 38.65
C THR A 212 -77.34 6.88 37.86
N LEU A 213 -77.34 6.65 36.54
CA LEU A 213 -78.52 6.84 35.69
C LEU A 213 -79.67 5.90 36.06
N ASP A 214 -79.37 4.64 36.39
CA ASP A 214 -80.39 3.68 36.82
C ASP A 214 -81.01 4.06 38.18
N LEU A 215 -80.20 4.57 39.10
CA LEU A 215 -80.68 5.08 40.39
C LEU A 215 -81.57 6.32 40.22
N LEU A 216 -81.19 7.25 39.33
CA LEU A 216 -82.01 8.42 39.01
C LEU A 216 -83.33 8.03 38.37
N LYS A 217 -83.35 7.07 37.43
CA LYS A 217 -84.61 6.53 36.87
C LYS A 217 -85.51 5.93 37.94
N GLN A 218 -84.96 5.15 38.87
CA GLN A 218 -85.74 4.60 39.98
C GLN A 218 -86.28 5.69 40.92
N THR A 219 -85.54 6.81 41.07
CA THR A 219 -85.97 7.95 41.89
C THR A 219 -87.07 8.75 41.19
N ASP A 220 -86.97 8.99 39.88
CA ASP A 220 -88.03 9.59 39.07
C ASP A 220 -89.29 8.71 39.08
N GLU A 221 -89.16 7.39 38.94
CA GLU A 221 -90.27 6.43 39.04
C GLU A 221 -90.90 6.38 40.45
N GLN A 222 -90.14 6.70 41.50
CA GLN A 222 -90.63 6.86 42.88
C GLN A 222 -91.30 8.23 43.09
N GLN A 223 -90.78 9.30 42.48
CA GLN A 223 -91.39 10.64 42.49
C GLN A 223 -92.71 10.69 41.72
N ASP A 224 -92.80 9.99 40.58
CA ASP A 224 -94.04 9.86 39.80
C ASP A 224 -95.12 9.05 40.54
N ARG A 225 -94.75 8.20 41.51
CA ARG A 225 -95.72 7.55 42.42
C ARG A 225 -96.17 8.44 43.58
N GLN A 226 -95.46 9.53 43.90
CA GLN A 226 -95.72 10.34 45.09
C GLN A 226 -96.27 11.75 44.81
N HIS A 227 -96.47 12.16 43.55
CA HIS A 227 -96.93 13.51 43.23
C HIS A 227 -98.34 13.56 42.60
N LEU A 228 -99.37 13.38 43.44
CA LEU A 228 -100.66 14.08 43.31
C LEU A 228 -100.74 15.13 44.42
N THR A 229 -100.08 16.28 44.28
CA THR A 229 -100.56 17.60 44.74
C THR A 229 -99.56 18.69 44.35
N ASP A 230 -100.11 19.86 44.04
CA ASP A 230 -99.55 21.01 43.31
C ASP A 230 -98.54 21.88 44.15
N PRO A 231 -98.11 23.07 43.70
CA PRO A 231 -96.83 23.38 43.07
C PRO A 231 -95.87 24.19 43.97
N SER A 232 -94.65 24.43 43.46
CA SER A 232 -93.66 25.48 43.82
C SER A 232 -92.33 24.97 44.41
N HIS A 233 -91.27 24.95 43.60
CA HIS A 233 -89.92 25.26 44.11
C HIS A 233 -88.99 25.74 42.98
N VAL A 234 -88.90 27.07 42.85
CA VAL A 234 -87.86 27.73 42.05
C VAL A 234 -86.59 27.79 42.90
N VAL A 235 -85.74 26.76 42.85
CA VAL A 235 -84.33 26.89 43.26
C VAL A 235 -83.50 25.90 42.43
N GLY A 236 -82.63 26.43 41.56
CA GLY A 236 -81.70 25.57 40.81
C GLY A 236 -80.89 26.25 39.69
N ASN A 237 -81.19 27.48 39.30
CA ASN A 237 -80.46 28.14 38.20
C ASN A 237 -79.01 28.54 38.53
N GLY A 238 -78.65 28.65 39.83
CA GLY A 238 -77.29 29.05 40.24
C GLY A 238 -76.22 27.98 39.98
N ASN A 239 -76.57 26.70 40.15
CA ASN A 239 -75.60 25.60 40.03
C ASN A 239 -75.34 25.23 38.57
N LEU A 240 -76.38 25.27 37.73
CA LEU A 240 -76.26 25.04 36.29
C LEU A 240 -75.44 26.15 35.61
N HIS A 241 -75.64 27.40 36.01
CA HIS A 241 -74.87 28.54 35.49
C HIS A 241 -73.39 28.48 35.91
N GLY A 242 -73.12 28.04 37.14
CA GLY A 242 -71.75 27.78 37.62
C GLY A 242 -71.05 26.66 36.84
N ASN A 243 -71.75 25.54 36.60
CA ASN A 243 -71.23 24.44 35.80
C ASN A 243 -71.00 24.82 34.34
N LEU A 244 -71.93 25.56 33.70
CA LEU A 244 -71.73 26.08 32.34
C LEU A 244 -70.51 26.99 32.26
N ARG A 245 -70.33 27.90 33.23
CA ARG A 245 -69.17 28.79 33.29
C ARG A 245 -67.86 28.02 33.47
N GLN A 246 -67.87 26.98 34.29
CA GLN A 246 -66.70 26.15 34.53
C GLN A 246 -66.33 25.29 33.31
N ILE A 247 -67.33 24.83 32.56
CA ILE A 247 -67.15 24.14 31.27
C ILE A 247 -66.57 25.12 30.24
N GLU A 248 -67.10 26.34 30.16
CA GLU A 248 -66.61 27.38 29.26
C GLU A 248 -65.15 27.77 29.56
N GLU A 249 -64.78 27.89 30.83
CA GLU A 249 -63.39 28.13 31.23
C GLU A 249 -62.47 26.94 30.91
N LYS A 250 -62.93 25.69 31.09
CA LYS A 250 -62.17 24.50 30.68
C LYS A 250 -61.99 24.44 29.16
N MET A 251 -63.04 24.75 28.41
CA MET A 251 -63.00 24.82 26.95
C MET A 251 -61.99 25.88 26.47
N ASN A 252 -61.97 27.06 27.10
CA ASN A 252 -61.01 28.11 26.77
C ASN A 252 -59.56 27.74 27.12
N ARG A 253 -59.33 27.02 28.23
CA ARG A 253 -58.00 26.49 28.57
C ARG A 253 -57.53 25.47 27.53
N LEU A 254 -58.37 24.51 27.16
CA LEU A 254 -58.07 23.52 26.13
C LEU A 254 -57.81 24.16 24.76
N LEU A 255 -58.57 25.20 24.40
CA LEU A 255 -58.39 25.93 23.14
C LEU A 255 -57.01 26.63 23.10
N LYS A 256 -56.58 27.19 24.23
CA LYS A 256 -55.26 27.84 24.35
C LYS A 256 -54.12 26.83 24.28
N GLU A 257 -54.26 25.69 24.95
CA GLU A 257 -53.27 24.59 24.87
C GLU A 257 -53.19 23.99 23.46
N LYS A 258 -54.33 23.82 22.78
CA LYS A 258 -54.40 23.40 21.38
C LYS A 258 -53.63 24.37 20.48
N LEU A 259 -53.86 25.68 20.64
CA LEU A 259 -53.16 26.70 19.84
C LEU A 259 -51.64 26.66 20.07
N GLN A 260 -51.21 26.49 21.32
CA GLN A 260 -49.78 26.35 21.66
C GLN A 260 -49.16 25.06 21.10
N ALA A 261 -49.92 23.97 21.02
CA ALA A 261 -49.47 22.73 20.37
C ALA A 261 -49.40 22.87 18.84
N GLU A 262 -50.39 23.52 18.22
CA GLU A 262 -50.41 23.83 16.78
C GLU A 262 -49.26 24.75 16.37
N GLU A 263 -48.83 25.68 17.23
CA GLU A 263 -47.66 26.54 16.98
C GLU A 263 -46.32 25.79 17.10
N ARG A 264 -46.26 24.73 17.93
CA ARG A 264 -45.05 23.89 18.10
C ARG A 264 -44.88 22.84 17.00
N LEU A 265 -45.98 22.39 16.40
CA LEU A 265 -46.01 21.42 15.31
C LEU A 265 -45.12 21.80 14.11
N PRO A 266 -45.19 23.03 13.53
CA PRO A 266 -44.35 23.41 12.41
C PRO A 266 -42.86 23.48 12.77
N LEU A 267 -42.50 23.78 14.03
CA LEU A 267 -41.11 23.76 14.49
C LEU A 267 -40.57 22.33 14.56
N LEU A 268 -41.37 21.39 15.05
CA LEU A 268 -41.04 19.96 15.05
C LEU A 268 -40.96 19.42 13.63
N PHE A 269 -41.91 19.76 12.76
CA PHE A 269 -41.92 19.35 11.36
C PHE A 269 -40.69 19.88 10.62
N ARG A 270 -40.30 21.14 10.87
CA ARG A 270 -39.09 21.73 10.30
C ARG A 270 -37.81 21.08 10.83
N LYS A 271 -37.76 20.67 12.10
CA LYS A 271 -36.63 19.91 12.66
C LYS A 271 -36.53 18.51 12.04
N ILE A 272 -37.65 17.80 11.93
CA ILE A 272 -37.71 16.46 11.31
C ILE A 272 -37.31 16.55 9.84
N VAL A 273 -37.86 17.50 9.08
CA VAL A 273 -37.48 17.74 7.68
C VAL A 273 -35.99 18.07 7.57
N CYS A 274 -35.42 18.90 8.46
CA CYS A 274 -33.99 19.20 8.45
C CYS A 274 -33.11 17.97 8.72
N VAL A 275 -33.51 17.11 9.66
CA VAL A 275 -32.80 15.86 9.98
C VAL A 275 -32.88 14.87 8.81
N ILE A 276 -34.05 14.74 8.18
CA ILE A 276 -34.24 13.91 6.99
C ILE A 276 -33.45 14.48 5.79
N GLN A 277 -33.43 15.80 5.60
CA GLN A 277 -32.67 16.42 4.51
C GLN A 277 -31.17 16.20 4.67
N LEU A 278 -30.64 16.36 5.89
CA LEU A 278 -29.23 16.12 6.21
C LEU A 278 -28.86 14.64 6.03
N GLY A 279 -29.70 13.72 6.52
CA GLY A 279 -29.51 12.28 6.31
C GLY A 279 -29.65 11.85 4.84
N ALA A 280 -30.51 12.51 4.06
CA ALA A 280 -30.68 12.23 2.63
C ALA A 280 -29.55 12.80 1.77
N THR A 281 -28.93 13.92 2.17
CA THR A 281 -27.71 14.42 1.52
C THR A 281 -26.53 13.49 1.78
N ASP A 282 -26.38 12.95 2.98
CA ASP A 282 -25.34 11.94 3.26
C ASP A 282 -25.57 10.66 2.47
N LEU A 283 -26.80 10.13 2.40
CA LEU A 283 -27.11 8.93 1.62
C LEU A 283 -26.92 9.14 0.10
N ARG A 284 -27.21 10.34 -0.42
CA ARG A 284 -26.97 10.67 -1.84
C ARG A 284 -25.49 10.85 -2.15
N ILE A 285 -24.71 11.43 -1.23
CA ILE A 285 -23.26 11.53 -1.38
C ILE A 285 -22.64 10.12 -1.34
N MET A 286 -23.05 9.26 -0.40
CA MET A 286 -22.59 7.87 -0.34
C MET A 286 -23.03 7.05 -1.57
N SER A 287 -24.24 7.25 -2.09
CA SER A 287 -24.71 6.56 -3.31
C SER A 287 -24.02 7.06 -4.58
N LEU A 288 -23.73 8.36 -4.70
CA LEU A 288 -22.98 8.92 -5.83
C LEU A 288 -21.51 8.52 -5.78
N CYS A 289 -20.89 8.50 -4.59
CA CYS A 289 -19.54 7.97 -4.40
C CYS A 289 -19.47 6.46 -4.72
N GLY A 290 -20.47 5.68 -4.30
CA GLY A 290 -20.56 4.26 -4.64
C GLY A 290 -20.75 4.00 -6.15
N LEU A 291 -21.61 4.78 -6.82
CA LEU A 291 -21.80 4.69 -8.27
C LEU A 291 -20.56 5.16 -9.04
N LEU A 292 -19.89 6.24 -8.60
CA LEU A 292 -18.62 6.68 -9.18
C LEU A 292 -17.52 5.63 -8.99
N TYR A 293 -17.46 4.98 -7.84
CA TYR A 293 -16.52 3.90 -7.57
C TYR A 293 -16.77 2.68 -8.46
N ILE A 294 -18.03 2.26 -8.61
CA ILE A 294 -18.39 1.16 -9.53
C ILE A 294 -18.07 1.52 -10.98
N VAL A 295 -18.38 2.74 -11.43
CA VAL A 295 -18.04 3.22 -12.77
C VAL A 295 -16.52 3.24 -12.95
N PHE A 296 -15.75 3.67 -11.96
CA PHE A 296 -14.30 3.70 -12.02
C PHE A 296 -13.69 2.29 -12.07
N VAL A 297 -14.21 1.36 -11.27
CA VAL A 297 -13.80 -0.05 -11.28
C VAL A 297 -14.13 -0.72 -12.61
N VAL A 298 -15.33 -0.46 -13.18
CA VAL A 298 -15.74 -1.01 -14.48
C VAL A 298 -14.92 -0.41 -15.62
N LEU A 299 -14.64 0.90 -15.62
CA LEU A 299 -13.74 1.51 -16.60
C LEU A 299 -12.32 0.94 -16.50
N ARG A 300 -11.81 0.75 -15.28
CA ARG A 300 -10.48 0.17 -15.05
C ARG A 300 -10.42 -1.29 -15.51
N TYR A 301 -11.48 -2.06 -15.27
CA TYR A 301 -11.61 -3.43 -15.77
C TYR A 301 -11.67 -3.48 -17.30
N LEU A 302 -12.39 -2.57 -17.95
CA LEU A 302 -12.47 -2.47 -19.41
C LEU A 302 -11.13 -2.05 -20.03
N THR A 303 -10.36 -1.17 -19.38
CA THR A 303 -9.01 -0.80 -19.83
C THR A 303 -7.97 -1.91 -19.62
N CYS A 304 -8.13 -2.74 -18.58
CA CYS A 304 -7.25 -3.88 -18.31
C CYS A 304 -7.61 -5.14 -19.12
N ALA A 305 -8.88 -5.29 -19.54
CA ALA A 305 -9.35 -6.46 -20.30
C ALA A 305 -9.00 -6.43 -21.80
N GLY A 306 -8.18 -5.49 -22.26
CA GLY A 306 -7.55 -5.58 -23.58
C GLY A 306 -8.54 -5.68 -24.75
N TRP A 307 -9.55 -4.82 -24.79
CA TRP A 307 -10.28 -4.58 -26.04
C TRP A 307 -9.50 -3.58 -26.89
N SER A 308 -8.41 -4.07 -27.50
CA SER A 308 -7.68 -3.38 -28.57
C SER A 308 -7.78 -4.12 -29.91
N ASP A 309 -8.80 -4.97 -30.08
CA ASP A 309 -9.12 -5.59 -31.37
C ASP A 309 -10.62 -5.43 -31.66
N VAL A 310 -11.06 -4.22 -32.01
CA VAL A 310 -12.02 -3.91 -33.10
C VAL A 310 -11.98 -2.38 -33.35
N MET A 311 -11.05 -1.95 -34.19
CA MET A 311 -11.24 -0.93 -35.24
C MET A 311 -10.12 -1.08 -36.28
#